data_AF-A0A497LGH3-F1
#
_entry.id   AF-A0A497LGH3-F1
#
_cell.length_a   1.000
_cell.length_b   1.000
_cell.length_c   1.000
_cell.angle_alpha   90.00
_cell.angle_beta   90.00
_cell.angle_gamma   90.00
#
_symmetry.space_group_name_H-M   'P 1'
#
loop_
_entity.id
_entity.type
_entity.pdbx_description
1 polymer ?
#
loop_
_entity_poly.entity_id
_entity_poly.type
_entity_poly.pdbx_seq_one_letter_code
_entity_poly.pdbx_strand_id
1 'polypeptide(L)'
;MNSRRHIEELLKNYSDIIASVEELHITERPHLTVIRAKIILINSSVLYVREIWRNEEKVAFSYFWFSPDGRLIEGWDNAPHHPEIETFPDHAHTREGIRPLRTSNLTAFLEKIRRSLLPP
;
A
#
# COMPACT_ATOMS: atom_id res chain seq x y z
N MET A 1 6.06 -18.84 0.12
CA MET A 1 6.53 -17.60 -0.55
C MET A 1 7.58 -16.92 0.33
N ASN A 2 8.73 -16.50 -0.21
CA ASN A 2 9.68 -15.68 0.56
C ASN A 2 9.18 -14.22 0.50
N SER A 3 8.39 -13.82 1.50
CA SER A 3 7.70 -12.53 1.53
C SER A 3 8.67 -11.34 1.45
N ARG A 4 9.88 -11.50 2.00
CA ARG A 4 10.96 -10.52 1.90
C ARG A 4 11.42 -10.31 0.46
N ARG A 5 11.74 -11.39 -0.25
CA ARG A 5 12.19 -11.29 -1.64
C ARG A 5 11.13 -10.64 -2.53
N HIS A 6 9.86 -10.98 -2.31
CA HIS A 6 8.76 -10.42 -3.09
C HIS A 6 8.64 -8.90 -2.93
N ILE A 7 8.67 -8.39 -1.68
CA ILE A 7 8.58 -6.94 -1.45
C ILE A 7 9.83 -6.21 -1.98
N GLU A 8 11.02 -6.78 -1.83
CA GLU A 8 12.26 -6.21 -2.36
C GLU A 8 12.24 -6.13 -3.90
N GLU A 9 11.77 -7.18 -4.59
CA GLU A 9 11.59 -7.18 -6.04
C GLU A 9 10.55 -6.15 -6.48
N LEU A 10 9.43 -6.02 -5.75
CA LEU A 10 8.41 -5.02 -6.03
C LEU A 10 8.99 -3.60 -5.90
N LEU A 11 9.66 -3.30 -4.78
CA LEU A 11 10.28 -1.98 -4.57
C LEU A 11 11.33 -1.67 -5.65
N LYS A 12 12.09 -2.66 -6.10
CA LYS A 12 13.03 -2.50 -7.21
C LYS A 12 12.32 -2.15 -8.52
N ASN A 13 11.18 -2.77 -8.81
CA ASN A 13 10.43 -2.51 -10.05
C ASN A 13 9.80 -1.11 -10.09
N TYR A 14 9.60 -0.46 -8.93
CA TYR A 14 9.10 0.90 -8.80
C TYR A 14 10.19 1.90 -8.38
N SER A 15 11.47 1.59 -8.61
CA SER A 15 12.58 2.45 -8.20
C SER A 15 12.58 3.82 -8.89
N ASP A 16 11.86 3.99 -9.99
CA ASP A 16 11.71 5.25 -10.70
C ASP A 16 10.83 6.27 -9.97
N ILE A 17 10.02 5.83 -9.00
CA ILE A 17 9.20 6.71 -8.16
C ILE A 17 9.57 6.71 -6.67
N ILE A 18 10.50 5.84 -6.28
CA ILE A 18 10.96 5.71 -4.90
C ILE A 18 12.27 6.48 -4.73
N ALA A 19 12.25 7.49 -3.86
CA ALA A 19 13.47 8.19 -3.45
C ALA A 19 14.26 7.40 -2.40
N SER A 20 13.56 6.85 -1.40
CA SER A 20 14.17 6.01 -0.36
C SER A 20 13.14 5.12 0.34
N VAL A 21 13.63 4.05 0.96
CA VAL A 21 12.85 3.20 1.87
C VAL A 21 13.42 3.44 3.26
N GLU A 22 12.72 4.25 4.07
CA GLU A 22 13.19 4.62 5.41
C GLU A 22 12.95 3.52 6.43
N GLU A 23 11.88 2.75 6.27
CA GLU A 23 11.56 1.61 7.13
C GLU A 23 11.10 0.42 6.29
N LEU A 24 11.61 -0.77 6.60
CA LEU A 24 11.09 -2.03 6.10
C LEU A 24 11.21 -3.09 7.20
N HIS A 25 10.08 -3.41 7.83
CA HIS A 25 9.99 -4.42 8.86
C HIS A 25 9.16 -5.61 8.38
N ILE A 26 9.77 -6.80 8.44
CA ILE A 26 9.12 -8.05 8.06
C ILE A 26 9.19 -8.98 9.26
N THR A 27 8.04 -9.31 9.83
CA THR A 27 7.90 -10.28 10.91
C THR A 27 7.33 -11.57 10.35
N GLU A 28 8.14 -12.62 10.35
CA GLU A 28 7.72 -13.97 9.95
C GLU A 28 7.53 -14.85 11.19
N ARG A 29 6.43 -15.59 11.21
CA ARG A 29 6.04 -16.60 12.19
C ARG A 29 5.42 -17.77 11.43
N PRO A 30 5.27 -18.96 12.04
CA PRO A 30 4.50 -20.03 11.44
C PRO A 30 3.13 -19.51 11.00
N HIS A 31 2.81 -19.64 9.71
CA HIS A 31 1.54 -19.22 9.11
C HIS A 31 1.21 -17.72 9.17
N LEU A 32 2.13 -16.84 9.59
CA LEU A 32 1.85 -15.42 9.73
C LEU A 32 3.04 -14.58 9.27
N THR A 33 2.81 -13.69 8.31
CA THR A 33 3.77 -12.66 7.90
C THR A 33 3.16 -11.28 8.10
N VAL A 34 3.88 -10.38 8.75
CA VAL A 34 3.53 -8.96 8.83
C VAL A 34 4.60 -8.14 8.14
N ILE A 35 4.20 -7.38 7.12
CA ILE A 35 5.05 -6.44 6.40
C ILE A 35 4.64 -5.03 6.82
N ARG A 36 5.62 -4.18 7.11
CA ARG A 36 5.44 -2.74 7.28
C ARG A 36 6.55 -2.00 6.54
N ALA A 37 6.20 -0.95 5.80
CA ALA A 37 7.19 -0.10 5.16
C ALA A 37 6.79 1.38 5.22
N LYS A 38 7.80 2.24 5.28
CA LYS A 38 7.71 3.68 5.07
C LYS A 38 8.61 4.04 3.90
N ILE A 39 8.00 4.55 2.85
CA ILE A 39 8.65 4.81 1.56
C ILE A 39 8.53 6.30 1.27
N ILE A 40 9.67 6.95 0.98
CA ILE A 40 9.71 8.32 0.50
C ILE A 40 9.72 8.28 -1.02
N LEU A 41 8.79 9.01 -1.63
CA LEU A 41 8.64 9.09 -3.08
C LEU A 41 9.43 10.28 -3.64
N ILE A 42 9.69 10.28 -4.94
CA ILE A 42 10.54 11.29 -5.63
C ILE A 42 10.07 12.75 -5.45
N ASN A 43 8.80 12.99 -5.16
CA ASN A 43 8.25 14.32 -4.89
C ASN A 43 8.17 14.63 -3.37
N SER A 44 8.92 13.91 -2.54
CA SER A 44 8.91 14.00 -1.06
C SER A 44 7.59 13.60 -0.39
N SER A 45 6.62 13.07 -1.13
CA SER A 45 5.43 12.46 -0.54
C SER A 45 5.77 11.10 0.09
N VAL A 46 4.93 10.63 1.02
CA VAL A 46 5.22 9.45 1.83
C VAL A 46 4.17 8.39 1.61
N LEU A 47 4.60 7.15 1.36
CA LEU A 47 3.75 5.97 1.29
C LEU A 47 4.02 5.08 2.52
N TYR A 48 2.96 4.84 3.30
CA TYR A 48 2.94 3.83 4.35
C TYR A 48 2.29 2.55 3.83
N VAL A 49 2.95 1.43 4.06
CA VAL A 49 2.48 0.10 3.66
C VAL A 49 2.38 -0.78 4.89
N ARG A 50 1.27 -1.52 5.00
CA ARG A 50 1.16 -2.65 5.91
C ARG A 50 0.40 -3.79 5.25
N GLU A 51 0.89 -5.00 5.44
CA GLU A 51 0.19 -6.22 5.05
C GLU A 51 0.30 -7.25 6.16
N ILE A 52 -0.78 -7.99 6.38
CA ILE A 52 -0.80 -9.20 7.18
C ILE A 52 -1.21 -10.35 6.27
N TRP A 53 -0.35 -11.34 6.19
CA TRP A 53 -0.59 -12.57 5.47
C TRP A 53 -0.75 -13.71 6.47
N ARG A 54 -1.83 -14.47 6.32
CA ARG A 54 -2.03 -15.73 7.04
C ARG A 54 -1.90 -16.87 6.03
N ASN A 55 -0.90 -17.72 6.20
CA ASN A 55 -0.45 -18.65 5.16
C ASN A 55 -0.09 -17.90 3.87
N GLU A 56 -0.89 -18.04 2.83
CA GLU A 56 -0.73 -17.41 1.51
C GLU A 56 -1.84 -16.38 1.22
N GLU A 57 -2.73 -16.13 2.18
CA GLU A 57 -3.85 -15.21 2.05
C GLU A 57 -3.55 -13.89 2.75
N LYS A 58 -3.74 -12.76 2.04
CA LYS A 58 -3.64 -11.43 2.63
C LYS A 58 -4.92 -11.09 3.38
N VAL A 59 -4.92 -11.32 4.70
CA VAL A 59 -6.09 -11.14 5.57
C VAL A 59 -6.32 -9.69 6.00
N ALA A 60 -5.26 -8.87 5.99
CA ALA A 60 -5.39 -7.44 6.26
C ALA A 60 -4.34 -6.63 5.50
N PHE A 61 -4.70 -5.43 5.05
CA PHE A 61 -3.75 -4.49 4.47
C PHE A 61 -4.14 -3.05 4.75
N SER A 62 -3.16 -2.15 4.64
CA SER A 62 -3.39 -0.72 4.60
C SER A 62 -2.26 -0.04 3.82
N TYR A 63 -2.60 0.75 2.81
CA TYR A 63 -1.66 1.54 2.02
C TYR A 63 -2.10 3.00 2.07
N PHE A 64 -1.29 3.90 2.60
CA PHE A 64 -1.68 5.30 2.74
C PHE A 64 -0.61 6.22 2.15
N TRP A 65 -1.03 7.06 1.21
CA TRP A 65 -0.18 8.01 0.50
C TRP A 65 -0.46 9.43 0.97
N PHE A 66 0.54 10.07 1.56
CA PHE A 66 0.47 11.42 2.11
C PHE A 66 1.35 12.38 1.33
N SER A 67 0.88 13.61 1.12
CA SER A 67 1.69 14.70 0.58
C SER A 67 2.80 15.11 1.55
N PRO A 68 3.82 15.88 1.08
CA PRO A 68 4.92 16.33 1.95
C PRO A 68 4.47 17.16 3.16
N ASP A 69 3.30 17.82 3.08
CA ASP A 69 2.68 18.57 4.18
C ASP A 69 1.81 17.71 5.11
N GLY A 70 1.82 16.38 4.95
CA GLY A 70 1.13 15.44 5.84
C GLY A 70 -0.36 15.25 5.56
N ARG A 71 -0.88 15.77 4.44
CA ARG A 71 -2.28 15.57 4.06
C ARG A 71 -2.46 14.23 3.33
N LEU A 72 -3.55 13.53 3.64
CA LEU A 72 -3.89 12.30 2.91
C LEU A 72 -4.22 12.64 1.45
N ILE A 73 -3.49 12.01 0.52
CA ILE A 73 -3.82 12.05 -0.90
C ILE A 73 -4.82 10.94 -1.20
N GLU A 74 -4.48 9.70 -0.83
CA GLU A 74 -5.36 8.53 -0.95
C GLU A 74 -4.90 7.42 0.00
N GLY A 75 -5.84 6.63 0.52
CA GLY A 75 -5.54 5.48 1.36
C GLY A 75 -6.42 4.28 1.02
N TRP A 76 -5.87 3.08 0.94
CA TRP A 76 -6.59 1.84 0.66
C TRP A 76 -6.44 0.89 1.84
N ASP A 77 -7.54 0.36 2.37
CA ASP A 77 -7.50 -0.69 3.40
C ASP A 77 -8.73 -1.61 3.32
N ASN A 78 -8.72 -2.62 4.18
CA ASN A 78 -9.80 -3.59 4.31
C ASN A 78 -10.31 -3.73 5.75
N ALA A 79 -10.16 -2.70 6.57
CA ALA A 79 -10.81 -2.72 7.87
C ALA A 79 -12.35 -2.78 7.66
N PRO A 80 -13.11 -3.54 8.46
CA PRO A 80 -14.53 -3.79 8.20
C PRO A 80 -15.44 -2.67 8.75
N HIS A 81 -15.17 -1.41 8.42
CA HIS A 81 -15.90 -0.24 8.94
C HIS A 81 -16.85 0.42 7.93
N HIS A 82 -16.82 0.02 6.64
CA HIS A 82 -17.66 0.55 5.56
C HIS A 82 -18.52 -0.52 4.85
N PRO A 83 -19.48 -1.16 5.55
CA PRO A 83 -20.32 -2.23 4.99
C PRO A 83 -21.22 -1.79 3.82
N GLU A 84 -21.41 -0.48 3.63
CA GLU A 84 -22.19 0.11 2.55
C GLU A 84 -21.51 0.07 1.18
N ILE A 85 -20.21 -0.22 1.13
CA ILE A 85 -19.42 -0.23 -0.11
C ILE A 85 -19.55 -1.58 -0.84
N GLU A 86 -19.76 -1.54 -2.15
CA GLU A 86 -19.91 -2.74 -3.00
C GLU A 86 -18.76 -3.74 -2.86
N THR A 87 -17.53 -3.25 -2.67
CA THR A 87 -16.30 -4.05 -2.56
C THR A 87 -15.93 -4.39 -1.12
N PHE A 88 -16.85 -4.27 -0.17
CA PHE A 88 -16.59 -4.57 1.24
C PHE A 88 -15.87 -5.92 1.42
N PRO A 89 -14.79 -5.99 2.23
CA PRO A 89 -14.29 -4.93 3.11
C PRO A 89 -13.35 -3.92 2.45
N ASP A 90 -12.91 -4.18 1.22
CA ASP A 90 -11.89 -3.38 0.55
C ASP A 90 -12.46 -2.04 0.08
N HIS A 91 -11.79 -0.95 0.43
CA HIS A 91 -12.21 0.39 0.05
C HIS A 91 -11.03 1.36 -0.07
N ALA A 92 -11.29 2.46 -0.77
CA ALA A 92 -10.36 3.58 -0.92
C ALA A 92 -10.90 4.83 -0.23
N HIS A 93 -10.12 5.41 0.66
CA HIS A 93 -10.24 6.76 1.19
C HIS A 93 -9.69 7.76 0.17
N THR A 94 -10.57 8.53 -0.48
CA THR A 94 -10.20 9.63 -1.37
C THR A 94 -10.64 10.98 -0.79
N ARG A 95 -10.27 12.09 -1.44
CA ARG A 95 -10.74 13.43 -1.06
C ARG A 95 -12.25 13.58 -1.17
N GLU A 96 -12.89 12.81 -2.06
CA GLU A 96 -14.33 12.79 -2.30
C GLU A 96 -15.08 11.79 -1.41
N GLY A 97 -14.37 11.11 -0.49
CA GLY A 97 -14.95 10.13 0.43
C GLY A 97 -14.53 8.69 0.12
N ILE A 98 -15.34 7.74 0.57
CA ILE A 98 -15.06 6.30 0.42
C ILE A 98 -15.48 5.82 -0.96
N ARG A 99 -14.61 5.09 -1.64
CA ARG A 99 -14.84 4.55 -2.98
C ARG A 99 -14.65 3.03 -3.02
N PRO A 100 -15.41 2.32 -3.87
CA PRO A 100 -15.17 0.91 -4.13
C PRO A 100 -13.76 0.65 -4.69
N LEU A 101 -13.15 -0.45 -4.27
CA LEU A 101 -11.79 -0.85 -4.64
C LEU A 101 -11.79 -2.29 -5.16
N ARG A 102 -11.82 -2.46 -6.49
CA ARG A 102 -11.87 -3.81 -7.12
C ARG A 102 -10.51 -4.52 -7.18
N THR A 103 -9.40 -3.77 -7.14
CA THR A 103 -8.04 -4.31 -7.21
C THR A 103 -7.21 -3.78 -6.04
N SER A 104 -7.30 -4.49 -4.91
CA SER A 104 -6.81 -4.07 -3.59
C SER A 104 -5.42 -4.60 -3.26
N ASN A 105 -4.43 -4.37 -4.14
CA ASN A 105 -3.04 -4.80 -3.92
C ASN A 105 -2.03 -3.67 -4.08
N LEU A 106 -0.86 -3.85 -3.45
CA LEU A 106 0.19 -2.85 -3.41
C LEU A 106 0.71 -2.47 -4.81
N THR A 107 0.83 -3.45 -5.72
CA THR A 107 1.23 -3.20 -7.11
C THR A 107 0.27 -2.22 -7.80
N ALA A 108 -1.04 -2.44 -7.68
CA ALA A 108 -2.05 -1.55 -8.25
C ALA A 108 -1.99 -0.14 -7.65
N PHE A 109 -1.68 -0.02 -6.35
CA PHE A 109 -1.53 1.27 -5.70
C PHE A 109 -0.25 2.00 -6.12
N LEU A 110 0.87 1.28 -6.22
CA LEU A 110 2.14 1.83 -6.74
C LEU A 110 2.02 2.27 -8.20
N GLU A 111 1.33 1.51 -9.05
CA GLU A 111 1.02 1.95 -10.43
C GLU A 111 0.18 3.22 -10.47
N LYS A 112 -0.80 3.35 -9.56
CA LYS A 112 -1.60 4.57 -9.46
C LYS A 112 -0.73 5.76 -9.06
N ILE A 113 0.10 5.61 -8.04
CA ILE A 113 1.05 6.64 -7.60
C ILE A 113 2.00 6.99 -8.76
N ARG A 114 2.54 5.99 -9.44
CA ARG A 114 3.46 6.16 -10.58
C ARG A 114 2.85 7.03 -11.67
N ARG A 115 1.62 6.73 -12.10
CA ARG A 115 0.88 7.55 -13.08
C ARG A 115 0.65 8.99 -12.62
N SER A 116 0.53 9.22 -11.31
CA SER A 116 0.38 10.57 -10.76
C SER A 116 1.69 11.35 -10.68
N LEU A 117 2.82 10.67 -10.47
CA LEU A 117 4.14 11.31 -10.32
C LEU A 117 4.88 11.47 -11.65
N LEU A 118 4.67 10.54 -12.57
CA LEU A 118 5.29 10.47 -13.89
C LEU A 118 4.18 10.40 -14.95
N PRO A 119 3.47 11.52 -15.23
CA PRO A 119 2.51 11.57 -16.32
C PRO A 119 3.21 11.37 -17.68
N PRO A 120 2.48 10.88 -18.70
CA PRO A 120 3.02 10.64 -20.05
C PRO A 120 3.54 11.90 -20.74
#